data_AF-A0A7H2PYM3-F1
#
_entry.id   AF-A0A7H2PYM3-F1
#
_cell.length_a   1.000
_cell.length_b   1.000
_cell.length_c   1.000
_cell.angle_alpha   90.00
_cell.angle_beta   90.00
_cell.angle_gamma   90.00
#
_symmetry.space_group_name_H-M   'P 1'
#
loop_
_entity.id
_entity.type
_entity.pdbx_description
1 polymer ?
#
loop_
_entity_poly.entity_id
_entity_poly.type
_entity_poly.pdbx_seq_one_letter_code
_entity_poly.pdbx_strand_id
1 'polypeptide(L)'
;MKIKNYTPTKGFIWILLLLVFIAWIVYKCVPLTEKDQYALIHSNMERERIRLAEEFDSYTQEDFARLPKFDSRKYFLIKRNGRFWLIPREYQGDSGFKIRWPTDVNKLLAKDWKNDFDRDYAFNVFMYSPQYYNRTTDYWGRKIYNNTSCQPKPYVGKFKWNGVLIRIYDSYHRNIKDEQYLDVCLTALKILDEEVKELHFAN
;
A
#
# COMPACT_ATOMS: atom_id res chain seq x y z
N MET A 1 -21.75 47.53 49.38
CA MET A 1 -22.16 46.11 49.58
C MET A 1 -20.89 45.27 49.72
N LYS A 2 -20.56 44.77 50.92
CA LYS A 2 -19.31 44.01 51.16
C LYS A 2 -19.55 42.55 50.79
N ILE A 3 -18.83 42.05 49.78
CA ILE A 3 -18.82 40.62 49.41
C ILE A 3 -18.21 39.87 50.60
N LYS A 4 -18.96 38.96 51.21
CA LYS A 4 -18.43 38.05 52.24
C LYS A 4 -17.52 37.04 51.53
N ASN A 5 -16.24 37.05 51.86
CA ASN A 5 -15.30 36.02 51.44
C ASN A 5 -15.63 34.71 52.17
N TYR A 6 -16.35 33.81 51.51
CA TYR A 6 -16.63 32.48 52.01
C TYR A 6 -15.36 31.63 51.89
N THR A 7 -14.73 31.34 53.03
CA THR A 7 -13.65 30.35 53.09
C THR A 7 -14.27 28.95 53.11
N PRO A 8 -14.05 28.12 52.08
CA PRO A 8 -14.67 26.80 52.01
C PRO A 8 -14.20 25.95 53.19
N THR A 9 -15.16 25.32 53.88
CA THR A 9 -14.86 24.41 54.99
C THR A 9 -14.13 23.18 54.47
N LYS A 10 -13.25 22.57 55.27
CA LYS A 10 -12.48 21.37 54.88
C LYS A 10 -13.39 20.25 54.33
N GLY A 11 -14.61 20.12 54.85
CA GLY A 11 -15.60 19.15 54.36
C GLY A 11 -16.07 19.42 52.92
N PHE A 12 -16.20 20.67 52.51
CA PHE A 12 -16.54 21.02 51.13
C PHE A 12 -15.46 20.59 50.13
N ILE A 13 -14.19 20.73 50.50
CA ILE A 13 -13.04 20.30 49.67
C ILE A 13 -13.05 18.77 49.51
N TRP A 14 -13.32 18.02 50.57
CA TRP A 14 -13.42 16.56 50.50
C TRP A 14 -14.58 16.08 49.62
N ILE A 15 -15.73 16.73 49.70
CA ILE A 15 -16.90 16.41 48.85
C ILE A 15 -16.58 16.71 47.38
N LEU A 16 -15.91 17.83 47.09
CA LEU A 16 -15.50 18.18 45.74
C LEU A 16 -14.51 17.16 45.17
N LEU A 17 -13.51 16.74 45.96
CA LEU A 17 -12.56 15.70 45.56
C LEU A 17 -13.23 14.36 45.30
N LEU A 18 -14.20 13.98 46.12
CA LEU A 18 -14.99 12.76 45.93
C LEU A 18 -15.79 12.81 44.63
N LEU A 19 -16.43 13.94 44.33
CA LEU A 19 -17.16 14.13 43.07
C LEU A 19 -16.24 14.06 41.85
N VAL A 20 -15.06 14.68 41.91
CA VAL A 20 -14.04 14.58 40.84
C VAL A 20 -13.58 13.14 40.65
N PHE A 21 -13.38 12.41 41.75
CA PHE A 21 -12.99 11.00 41.70
C PHE A 21 -14.08 10.11 41.10
N ILE A 22 -15.34 10.30 41.49
CA ILE A 22 -16.49 9.59 40.91
C ILE A 22 -16.62 9.91 39.41
N ALA A 23 -16.54 11.19 39.03
CA ALA A 23 -16.58 11.60 37.62
C ALA A 23 -15.45 10.97 36.80
N TRP A 24 -14.25 10.85 37.37
CA TRP A 24 -13.10 10.20 36.73
C TRP A 24 -13.32 8.69 36.55
N ILE A 25 -13.85 7.99 37.57
CA ILE A 25 -14.21 6.58 37.47
C ILE A 25 -15.28 6.38 36.40
N VAL A 26 -16.37 7.17 36.44
CA VAL A 26 -17.47 7.07 35.47
C VAL A 26 -16.94 7.28 34.05
N TYR A 27 -16.11 8.31 33.81
CA TYR A 27 -15.48 8.57 32.52
C TYR A 27 -14.63 7.39 32.02
N LYS A 28 -13.88 6.71 32.91
CA LYS A 28 -13.07 5.53 32.57
C LYS A 28 -13.89 4.25 32.40
N CYS A 29 -15.05 4.17 33.03
CA CYS A 29 -15.95 3.02 32.99
C CYS A 29 -17.11 3.18 31.99
N VAL A 30 -17.23 4.30 31.27
CA VAL A 30 -18.19 4.41 30.16
C VAL A 30 -17.79 3.38 29.11
N PRO A 31 -18.63 2.37 28.82
CA PRO A 31 -18.35 1.45 27.73
C PRO A 31 -18.21 2.28 26.46
N LEU A 32 -17.18 1.96 25.65
CA LEU A 32 -17.06 2.47 24.28
C LEU A 32 -18.44 2.47 23.64
N THR A 33 -18.84 3.59 23.02
CA THR A 33 -20.12 3.64 22.32
C THR A 33 -20.15 2.50 21.29
N GLU A 34 -21.33 1.98 20.94
CA GLU A 34 -21.42 0.89 19.95
C GLU A 34 -20.60 1.22 18.69
N LYS A 35 -20.63 2.49 18.25
CA LYS A 35 -19.83 3.01 17.14
C LYS A 35 -18.33 2.84 17.35
N ASP A 36 -17.81 3.14 18.53
CA ASP A 36 -16.38 3.00 18.83
C ASP A 36 -15.97 1.52 18.95
N GLN A 37 -16.86 0.68 19.48
CA GLN A 37 -16.65 -0.77 19.50
C GLN A 37 -16.60 -1.34 18.07
N TYR A 38 -17.53 -0.95 17.19
CA TYR A 38 -17.52 -1.34 15.78
C TYR A 38 -16.26 -0.85 15.06
N ALA A 39 -15.84 0.39 15.31
CA ALA A 39 -14.61 0.93 14.72
C ALA A 39 -13.37 0.16 15.18
N LEU A 40 -13.29 -0.18 16.47
CA LEU A 40 -12.19 -0.98 17.03
C LEU A 40 -12.16 -2.39 16.43
N ILE A 41 -13.31 -3.08 16.40
CA ILE A 41 -13.45 -4.43 15.82
C ILE A 41 -13.04 -4.40 14.34
N HIS A 42 -13.57 -3.45 13.56
CA HIS A 42 -13.19 -3.28 12.16
C HIS A 42 -11.68 -3.02 12.00
N SER A 43 -11.08 -2.19 12.84
CA SER A 43 -9.63 -1.91 12.79
C SER A 43 -8.78 -3.15 13.09
N ASN A 44 -9.26 -4.03 13.99
CA ASN A 44 -8.57 -5.26 14.35
C ASN A 44 -8.68 -6.30 13.22
N MET A 45 -9.89 -6.46 12.66
CA MET A 45 -10.10 -7.34 11.52
C MET A 45 -9.27 -6.93 10.31
N GLU A 46 -9.19 -5.62 10.00
CA GLU A 46 -8.39 -5.15 8.86
C GLU A 46 -6.88 -5.36 9.10
N ARG A 47 -6.40 -5.16 10.34
CA ARG A 47 -5.00 -5.45 10.71
C ARG A 47 -4.67 -6.94 10.58
N GLU A 48 -5.53 -7.81 11.09
CA GLU A 48 -5.36 -9.26 10.96
C GLU A 48 -5.37 -9.70 9.51
N ARG A 49 -6.25 -9.13 8.69
CA ARG A 49 -6.31 -9.38 7.26
C ARG A 49 -5.03 -8.95 6.53
N ILE A 50 -4.48 -7.78 6.86
CA ILE A 50 -3.20 -7.33 6.28
C ILE A 50 -2.09 -8.29 6.69
N ARG A 51 -2.02 -8.70 7.96
CA ARG A 51 -1.03 -9.67 8.45
C ARG A 51 -1.11 -10.99 7.68
N LEU A 52 -2.31 -11.55 7.52
CA LEU A 52 -2.52 -12.78 6.76
C LEU A 52 -2.13 -12.64 5.29
N ALA A 53 -2.35 -11.48 4.68
CA ALA A 53 -1.92 -11.20 3.31
C ALA A 53 -0.38 -11.10 3.21
N GLU A 54 0.28 -10.52 4.21
CA GLU A 54 1.75 -10.49 4.32
C GLU A 54 2.34 -11.88 4.51
N GLU A 55 1.75 -12.70 5.36
CA GLU A 55 2.16 -14.10 5.54
C GLU A 55 2.00 -14.90 4.24
N PHE A 56 0.88 -14.70 3.53
CA PHE A 56 0.64 -15.35 2.23
C PHE A 56 1.67 -14.96 1.15
N ASP A 57 2.11 -13.70 1.13
CA ASP A 57 3.12 -13.17 0.20
C ASP A 57 4.56 -13.30 0.70
N SER A 58 4.75 -13.78 1.92
CA SER A 58 6.06 -14.16 2.45
C SER A 58 6.44 -15.54 1.93
N TYR A 59 7.74 -15.74 1.67
CA TYR A 59 8.28 -17.03 1.32
C TYR A 59 9.30 -17.49 2.35
N THR A 60 9.33 -18.79 2.61
CA THR A 60 10.21 -19.41 3.60
C THR A 60 11.52 -19.88 2.97
N GLN A 61 12.45 -20.33 3.81
CA GLN A 61 13.64 -21.03 3.33
C GLN A 61 13.28 -22.37 2.64
N GLU A 62 12.20 -23.02 3.08
CA GLU A 62 11.68 -24.24 2.46
C GLU A 62 11.13 -23.98 1.06
N ASP A 63 10.37 -22.88 0.90
CA ASP A 63 9.94 -22.41 -0.43
C ASP A 63 11.17 -22.22 -1.33
N PHE A 64 12.18 -21.49 -0.84
CA PHE A 64 13.40 -21.23 -1.61
C PHE A 64 14.16 -22.51 -2.00
N ALA A 65 14.22 -23.51 -1.10
CA ALA A 65 14.88 -24.78 -1.37
C ALA A 65 14.18 -25.63 -2.44
N ARG A 66 12.86 -25.48 -2.60
CA ARG A 66 12.04 -26.19 -3.60
C ARG A 66 11.98 -25.49 -4.95
N LEU A 67 12.34 -24.20 -4.99
CA LEU A 67 12.36 -23.45 -6.24
C LEU A 67 13.58 -23.85 -7.09
N PRO A 68 13.43 -23.89 -8.42
CA PRO A 68 14.55 -24.01 -9.35
C PRO A 68 15.62 -22.96 -9.06
N LYS A 69 16.89 -23.35 -9.22
CA LYS A 69 18.02 -22.42 -9.07
C LYS A 69 17.89 -21.28 -10.10
N PHE A 70 18.00 -20.06 -9.61
CA PHE A 70 18.06 -18.85 -10.45
C PHE A 70 19.26 -17.99 -10.05
N ASP A 71 19.71 -17.15 -10.97
CA ASP A 71 20.82 -16.24 -10.72
C ASP A 71 20.33 -15.03 -9.90
N SER A 72 20.58 -15.08 -8.59
CA SER A 72 20.21 -14.01 -7.66
C SER A 72 20.99 -12.71 -7.86
N ARG A 73 22.02 -12.69 -8.72
CA ARG A 73 22.71 -11.45 -9.14
C ARG A 73 21.99 -10.77 -10.29
N LYS A 74 21.24 -11.53 -11.10
CA LYS A 74 20.46 -11.00 -12.24
C LYS A 74 19.02 -10.72 -11.88
N TYR A 75 18.45 -11.50 -10.97
CA TYR A 75 17.04 -11.39 -10.58
C TYR A 75 16.88 -11.23 -9.08
N PHE A 76 15.82 -10.56 -8.66
CA PHE A 76 15.30 -10.66 -7.31
C PHE A 76 13.95 -11.38 -7.32
N LEU A 77 13.70 -12.15 -6.27
CA LEU A 77 12.51 -12.97 -6.11
C LEU A 77 11.49 -12.24 -5.25
N ILE A 78 10.25 -12.22 -5.72
CA ILE A 78 9.09 -11.76 -4.95
C ILE A 78 7.97 -12.81 -5.03
N LYS A 79 7.22 -13.01 -3.94
CA LYS A 79 6.03 -13.85 -3.94
C LYS A 79 4.80 -12.96 -3.90
N ARG A 80 3.91 -13.15 -4.88
CA ARG A 80 2.64 -12.43 -4.99
C ARG A 80 1.56 -13.37 -5.46
N ASN A 81 0.44 -13.33 -4.75
CA ASN A 81 -0.75 -14.10 -5.01
C ASN A 81 -0.46 -15.61 -5.02
N GLY A 82 0.38 -16.07 -4.08
CA GLY A 82 0.82 -17.46 -3.97
C GLY A 82 1.79 -17.92 -5.07
N ARG A 83 2.24 -17.02 -5.95
CA ARG A 83 3.13 -17.31 -7.08
C ARG A 83 4.47 -16.60 -6.90
N PHE A 84 5.51 -17.16 -7.49
CA PHE A 84 6.88 -16.65 -7.39
C PHE A 84 7.25 -15.93 -8.69
N TRP A 85 7.79 -14.72 -8.56
CA TRP A 85 8.13 -13.87 -9.69
C TRP A 85 9.58 -13.44 -9.58
N LEU A 86 10.34 -13.68 -10.66
CA LEU A 86 11.68 -13.20 -10.85
C LEU A 86 11.63 -11.90 -11.64
N ILE A 87 12.13 -10.83 -11.02
CA ILE A 87 12.19 -9.51 -11.63
C ILE A 87 13.67 -9.17 -11.86
N PRO A 88 14.05 -8.66 -13.05
CA PRO A 88 15.44 -8.25 -13.29
C PRO A 88 15.90 -7.20 -12.28
N ARG A 89 17.13 -7.35 -11.77
CA ARG A 89 17.69 -6.44 -10.78
C ARG A 89 17.85 -5.01 -11.26
N GLU A 90 18.00 -4.79 -12.57
CA GLU A 90 18.06 -3.43 -13.12
C GLU A 90 16.77 -2.64 -12.87
N TYR A 91 15.64 -3.32 -12.68
CA TYR A 91 14.35 -2.72 -12.33
C TYR A 91 14.03 -2.85 -10.83
N GLN A 92 15.00 -3.21 -9.97
CA GLN A 92 14.69 -3.50 -8.57
C GLN A 92 13.98 -2.35 -7.86
N GLY A 93 12.79 -2.65 -7.33
CA GLY A 93 11.93 -1.73 -6.61
C GLY A 93 11.56 -2.22 -5.21
N ASP A 94 10.81 -1.40 -4.49
CA ASP A 94 10.19 -1.83 -3.24
C ASP A 94 8.85 -2.51 -3.57
N SER A 95 8.69 -3.77 -3.12
CA SER A 95 7.45 -4.53 -3.26
C SER A 95 6.93 -4.65 -4.71
N GLY A 96 7.85 -4.66 -5.66
CA GLY A 96 7.61 -4.63 -7.10
C GLY A 96 8.86 -4.14 -7.81
N PHE A 97 8.74 -3.28 -8.81
CA PHE A 97 9.86 -2.80 -9.62
C PHE A 97 9.80 -1.29 -9.87
N LYS A 98 10.85 -0.73 -10.45
CA LYS A 98 10.97 0.71 -10.75
C LYS A 98 11.18 0.93 -12.25
N ILE A 99 10.63 2.02 -12.76
CA ILE A 99 10.84 2.52 -14.12
C ILE A 99 11.57 3.85 -14.01
N ARG A 100 12.82 3.91 -14.47
CA ARG A 100 13.60 5.15 -14.51
C ARG A 100 13.13 6.02 -15.65
N TRP A 101 12.75 7.24 -15.32
CA TRP A 101 12.35 8.25 -16.28
C TRP A 101 13.54 9.13 -16.68
N PRO A 102 13.66 9.49 -17.97
CA PRO A 102 12.96 8.93 -19.12
C PRO A 102 13.65 7.67 -19.67
N THR A 103 14.79 7.27 -19.10
CA THR A 103 15.71 6.27 -19.66
C THR A 103 15.04 4.94 -20.04
N ASP A 104 14.32 4.31 -19.11
CA ASP A 104 13.72 3.00 -19.37
C ASP A 104 12.54 3.12 -20.34
N VAL A 105 11.77 4.21 -20.27
CA VAL A 105 10.67 4.50 -21.19
C VAL A 105 11.20 4.69 -22.62
N ASN A 106 12.21 5.53 -22.79
CA ASN A 106 12.84 5.79 -24.09
C ASN A 106 13.43 4.51 -24.68
N LYS A 107 14.16 3.73 -23.87
CA LYS A 107 14.75 2.45 -24.29
C LYS A 107 13.69 1.45 -24.74
N LEU A 108 12.63 1.25 -23.94
CA LEU A 108 11.68 0.15 -24.15
C LEU A 108 10.58 0.49 -25.16
N LEU A 109 10.19 1.76 -25.27
CA LEU A 109 9.12 2.22 -26.16
C LEU A 109 9.64 2.99 -27.39
N ALA A 110 10.97 3.09 -27.58
CA ALA A 110 11.59 3.87 -28.65
C ALA A 110 11.05 5.32 -28.69
N LYS A 111 11.15 6.00 -27.53
CA LYS A 111 10.72 7.40 -27.33
C LYS A 111 11.95 8.28 -27.09
N ASP A 112 11.74 9.59 -27.24
CA ASP A 112 12.76 10.62 -27.01
C ASP A 112 12.30 11.64 -25.96
N TRP A 113 11.67 11.17 -24.88
CA TRP A 113 11.29 12.05 -23.78
C TRP A 113 12.54 12.68 -23.15
N LYS A 114 12.46 13.98 -22.88
CA LYS A 114 13.46 14.67 -22.07
C LYS A 114 13.15 14.48 -20.59
N ASN A 115 14.20 14.53 -19.77
CA ASN A 115 13.97 14.58 -18.33
C ASN A 115 13.53 15.99 -17.96
N ASP A 116 12.22 16.19 -17.88
CA ASP A 116 11.63 17.46 -17.45
C ASP A 116 11.69 17.63 -15.90
N PHE A 117 12.39 16.72 -15.20
CA PHE A 117 12.58 16.77 -13.75
C PHE A 117 14.02 17.13 -13.40
N ASP A 118 14.21 17.93 -12.33
CA ASP A 118 15.52 18.45 -11.89
C ASP A 118 16.48 17.39 -11.31
N ARG A 119 16.12 16.10 -11.38
CA ARG A 119 16.89 14.99 -10.83
C ARG A 119 16.50 13.67 -11.49
N ASP A 120 17.28 12.65 -11.21
CA ASP A 120 16.91 11.27 -11.52
C ASP A 120 15.57 10.95 -10.87
N TYR A 121 14.62 10.53 -11.71
CA TYR A 121 13.25 10.27 -11.32
C TYR A 121 12.87 8.85 -11.71
N ALA A 122 12.12 8.16 -10.85
CA ALA A 122 11.64 6.82 -11.13
C ALA A 122 10.21 6.64 -10.61
N PHE A 123 9.42 5.91 -11.39
CA PHE A 123 8.10 5.45 -10.99
C PHE A 123 8.22 4.14 -10.24
N ASN A 124 7.54 4.02 -9.10
CA ASN A 124 7.42 2.73 -8.41
C ASN A 124 6.21 1.98 -8.95
N VAL A 125 6.44 0.76 -9.42
CA VAL A 125 5.41 -0.16 -9.85
C VAL A 125 5.24 -1.21 -8.76
N PHE A 126 4.23 -1.03 -7.94
CA PHE A 126 3.90 -1.95 -6.87
C PHE A 126 3.12 -3.14 -7.41
N MET A 127 3.47 -4.32 -6.90
CA MET A 127 2.77 -5.56 -7.14
C MET A 127 2.10 -5.98 -5.83
N TYR A 128 0.78 -6.12 -5.83
CA TYR A 128 0.00 -6.50 -4.66
C TYR A 128 -0.84 -7.72 -4.93
N SER A 129 -0.99 -8.55 -3.91
CA SER A 129 -1.94 -9.65 -3.97
C SER A 129 -3.35 -9.14 -3.71
N PRO A 130 -4.39 -9.71 -4.35
CA PRO A 130 -5.78 -9.29 -4.15
C PRO A 130 -6.23 -9.29 -2.69
N GLN A 131 -5.63 -10.13 -1.85
CA GLN A 131 -5.91 -10.27 -0.42
C GLN A 131 -5.69 -8.95 0.35
N TYR A 132 -4.77 -8.08 -0.11
CA TYR A 132 -4.58 -6.73 0.45
C TYR A 132 -5.72 -5.77 0.13
N TYR A 133 -6.48 -6.02 -0.94
CA TYR A 133 -7.54 -5.14 -1.42
C TYR A 133 -8.88 -5.89 -1.60
N ASN A 134 -9.63 -6.06 -0.51
CA ASN A 134 -11.03 -6.51 -0.52
C ASN A 134 -11.98 -5.38 -0.93
N ARG A 135 -11.46 -4.17 -1.11
CA ARG A 135 -12.19 -3.06 -1.71
C ARG A 135 -12.09 -3.21 -3.23
N THR A 136 -13.17 -3.66 -3.85
CA THR A 136 -13.34 -3.56 -5.30
C THR A 136 -13.53 -2.11 -5.72
N THR A 137 -14.00 -1.25 -4.82
CA THR A 137 -14.34 0.14 -5.08
C THR A 137 -13.80 1.11 -4.03
N ASP A 138 -13.50 2.35 -4.43
CA ASP A 138 -13.15 3.44 -3.52
C ASP A 138 -14.38 3.90 -2.70
N TYR A 139 -14.20 4.91 -1.85
CA TYR A 139 -15.28 5.50 -1.04
C TYR A 139 -16.46 6.02 -1.89
N TRP A 140 -16.25 6.23 -3.19
CA TRP A 140 -17.20 6.76 -4.16
C TRP A 140 -17.78 5.67 -5.07
N GLY A 141 -17.55 4.39 -4.77
CA GLY A 141 -18.04 3.28 -5.59
C GLY A 141 -17.27 3.07 -6.89
N ARG A 142 -16.13 3.74 -7.11
CA ARG A 142 -15.31 3.59 -8.33
C ARG A 142 -14.37 2.41 -8.20
N LYS A 143 -14.30 1.56 -9.24
CA LYS A 143 -13.38 0.41 -9.26
C LYS A 143 -11.95 0.86 -8.96
N ILE A 144 -11.27 0.26 -7.99
CA ILE A 144 -9.91 0.68 -7.62
C ILE A 144 -8.88 0.17 -8.63
N TYR A 145 -9.10 -1.02 -9.17
CA TYR A 145 -8.27 -1.66 -10.19
C TYR A 145 -9.14 -2.06 -11.37
N ASN A 146 -8.59 -1.92 -12.57
CA ASN A 146 -9.26 -2.35 -13.79
C ASN A 146 -8.70 -3.68 -14.32
N ASN A 147 -9.52 -4.42 -15.06
CA ASN A 147 -9.06 -5.61 -15.77
C ASN A 147 -8.25 -5.24 -17.02
N THR A 148 -8.51 -4.06 -17.59
CA THR A 148 -7.77 -3.52 -18.72
C THR A 148 -6.64 -2.62 -18.23
N SER A 149 -5.45 -2.88 -18.72
CA SER A 149 -4.25 -2.10 -18.40
C SER A 149 -4.22 -0.76 -19.13
N CYS A 150 -3.56 0.24 -18.54
CA CYS A 150 -3.27 1.55 -19.14
C CYS A 150 -4.49 2.34 -19.66
N GLN A 151 -5.66 2.20 -19.03
CA GLN A 151 -6.82 3.02 -19.36
C GLN A 151 -6.64 4.49 -18.93
N PRO A 152 -7.23 5.48 -19.61
CA PRO A 152 -7.18 6.90 -19.22
C PRO A 152 -7.54 7.17 -17.75
N LYS A 153 -7.19 8.38 -17.28
CA LYS A 153 -7.43 8.78 -15.88
C LYS A 153 -8.90 8.55 -15.50
N PRO A 154 -9.17 8.07 -14.27
CA PRO A 154 -8.26 7.99 -13.13
C PRO A 154 -7.47 6.66 -13.01
N TYR A 155 -7.49 5.77 -14.01
CA TYR A 155 -7.05 4.37 -13.85
C TYR A 155 -5.71 4.02 -14.51
N VAL A 156 -5.02 4.97 -15.14
CA VAL A 156 -3.84 4.71 -15.99
C VAL A 156 -2.74 3.92 -15.28
N GLY A 157 -2.68 3.95 -13.96
CA GLY A 157 -1.68 3.23 -13.17
C GLY A 157 -2.24 2.13 -12.27
N LYS A 158 -3.48 1.65 -12.47
CA LYS A 158 -4.09 0.63 -11.60
C LYS A 158 -4.80 -0.46 -12.39
N PHE A 159 -4.15 -1.60 -12.55
CA PHE A 159 -4.69 -2.71 -13.33
C PHE A 159 -4.34 -4.08 -12.74
N LYS A 160 -4.99 -5.12 -13.23
CA LYS A 160 -4.72 -6.51 -12.86
C LYS A 160 -3.87 -7.19 -13.93
N TRP A 161 -2.77 -7.82 -13.52
CA TRP A 161 -1.86 -8.58 -14.37
C TRP A 161 -1.65 -9.97 -13.75
N ASN A 162 -1.98 -11.04 -14.47
CA ASN A 162 -1.79 -12.43 -14.00
C ASN A 162 -2.33 -12.72 -12.59
N GLY A 163 -3.45 -12.09 -12.21
CA GLY A 163 -4.01 -12.24 -10.85
C GLY A 163 -3.46 -11.25 -9.82
N VAL A 164 -2.33 -10.61 -10.09
CA VAL A 164 -1.66 -9.61 -9.26
C VAL A 164 -2.20 -8.22 -9.58
N LEU A 165 -2.38 -7.40 -8.56
CA LEU A 165 -2.79 -6.01 -8.68
C LEU A 165 -1.56 -5.12 -8.85
N ILE A 166 -1.52 -4.37 -9.94
CA ILE A 166 -0.42 -3.47 -10.29
C ILE A 166 -0.83 -2.04 -9.98
N ARG A 167 0.03 -1.32 -9.25
CA ARG A 167 -0.13 0.11 -8.97
C ARG A 167 1.13 0.88 -9.33
N ILE A 168 1.02 1.76 -10.31
CA ILE A 168 2.06 2.72 -10.66
C ILE A 168 1.89 3.95 -9.78
N TYR A 169 2.91 4.23 -8.99
CA TYR A 169 2.93 5.33 -8.05
C TYR A 169 4.02 6.31 -8.42
N ASP A 170 3.61 7.56 -8.57
CA ASP A 170 4.50 8.71 -8.56
C ASP A 170 4.78 9.08 -7.10
N SER A 171 6.00 8.78 -6.64
CA SER A 171 6.45 9.08 -5.28
C SER A 171 6.52 10.56 -4.93
N TYR A 172 6.47 11.45 -5.92
CA TYR A 172 6.66 12.88 -5.73
C TYR A 172 5.44 13.72 -6.14
N HIS A 173 4.32 13.08 -6.47
CA HIS A 173 3.05 13.73 -6.84
C HIS A 173 3.21 14.89 -7.82
N ARG A 174 4.12 14.75 -8.79
CA ARG A 174 4.37 15.76 -9.81
C ARG A 174 3.22 15.80 -10.80
N ASN A 175 3.09 16.94 -11.50
CA ASN A 175 2.05 17.13 -12.50
C ASN A 175 2.45 16.39 -13.81
N ILE A 176 2.30 15.06 -13.82
CA ILE A 176 2.65 14.21 -14.95
C ILE A 176 1.56 14.30 -16.00
N LYS A 177 1.97 14.59 -17.25
CA LYS A 177 1.05 14.66 -18.39
C LYS A 177 0.46 13.29 -18.67
N ASP A 178 -0.76 13.26 -19.20
CA ASP A 178 -1.48 12.01 -19.47
C ASP A 178 -0.71 11.10 -20.43
N GLU A 179 -0.05 11.67 -21.45
CA GLU A 179 0.79 10.94 -22.40
C GLU A 179 2.03 10.31 -21.74
N GLN A 180 2.72 11.05 -20.87
CA GLN A 180 3.88 10.55 -20.12
C GLN A 180 3.46 9.40 -19.21
N TYR A 181 2.31 9.53 -18.54
CA TYR A 181 1.83 8.52 -17.62
C TYR A 181 1.32 7.27 -18.37
N LEU A 182 0.76 7.43 -19.58
CA LEU A 182 0.43 6.32 -20.48
C LEU A 182 1.68 5.56 -20.92
N ASP A 183 2.72 6.27 -21.38
CA ASP A 183 3.98 5.64 -21.79
C ASP A 183 4.66 4.91 -20.62
N VAL A 184 4.59 5.46 -19.41
CA VAL A 184 5.06 4.76 -18.19
C VAL A 184 4.26 3.49 -17.93
N CYS A 185 2.94 3.52 -18.12
CA CYS A 185 2.12 2.33 -17.97
C CYS A 185 2.44 1.26 -19.01
N LEU A 186 2.59 1.64 -20.28
CA LEU A 186 2.99 0.72 -21.35
C LEU A 186 4.38 0.13 -21.09
N THR A 187 5.29 0.94 -20.55
CA THR A 187 6.62 0.46 -20.12
C THR A 187 6.50 -0.56 -18.98
N ALA A 188 5.62 -0.32 -18.00
CA ALA A 188 5.36 -1.26 -16.92
C ALA A 188 4.83 -2.60 -17.45
N LEU A 189 3.88 -2.57 -18.38
CA LEU A 189 3.36 -3.77 -19.02
C LEU A 189 4.44 -4.53 -19.78
N LYS A 190 5.26 -3.82 -20.56
CA LYS A 190 6.34 -4.46 -21.31
C LYS A 190 7.32 -5.19 -20.40
N ILE A 191 7.72 -4.58 -19.29
CA ILE A 191 8.57 -5.23 -18.28
C ILE A 191 7.85 -6.45 -17.67
N LEU A 192 6.58 -6.30 -17.29
CA LEU A 192 5.79 -7.40 -16.72
C LEU A 192 5.67 -8.60 -17.68
N ASP A 193 5.39 -8.35 -18.96
CA ASP A 193 5.09 -9.40 -19.94
C ASP A 193 6.36 -10.02 -20.56
N GLU A 194 7.42 -9.23 -20.73
CA GLU A 194 8.64 -9.68 -21.45
C GLU A 194 9.80 -10.03 -20.52
N GLU A 195 9.92 -9.36 -19.37
CA GLU A 195 11.12 -9.43 -18.52
C GLU A 195 10.88 -10.13 -17.17
N VAL A 196 9.68 -10.00 -16.60
CA VAL A 196 9.30 -10.69 -15.36
C VAL A 196 8.94 -12.14 -15.67
N LYS A 197 9.57 -13.06 -14.94
CA LYS A 197 9.38 -14.50 -15.14
C LYS A 197 8.68 -15.10 -13.95
N GLU A 198 7.69 -15.95 -14.21
CA GLU A 198 7.14 -16.79 -13.17
C GLU A 198 8.07 -17.97 -12.88
N LEU A 199 8.21 -18.32 -11.61
CA LEU A 199 8.91 -19.50 -11.14
C LEU A 199 7.90 -20.46 -10.50
N HIS A 200 8.01 -21.74 -10.86
CA HIS A 200 7.23 -22.82 -10.26
C HIS A 200 8.16 -23.74 -9.48
N PHE A 201 7.62 -24.45 -8.49
CA PHE A 201 8.39 -25.49 -7.81
C PHE A 201 8.87 -26.55 -8.80
N ALA A 202 10.09 -27.05 -8.58
CA ALA A 202 10.54 -28.23 -9.30
C ALA A 202 9.70 -29.42 -8.84
N ASN A 203 9.16 -30.19 -9.80
CA ASN A 203 8.51 -31.49 -9.52
C ASN A 203 9.53 -32.52 -9.04
#